data_AF-A0A948CJM8-F1
#
_entry.id   AF-A0A948CJM8-F1
#
_cell.length_a   1.000
_cell.length_b   1.000
_cell.length_c   1.000
_cell.angle_alpha   90.00
_cell.angle_beta   90.00
_cell.angle_gamma   90.00
#
_symmetry.space_group_name_H-M   'P 1'
#
loop_
_entity.id
_entity.type
_entity.pdbx_description
1 polymer ?
#
loop_
_entity_poly.entity_id
_entity_poly.type
_entity_poly.pdbx_seq_one_letter_code
_entity_poly.pdbx_strand_id
1 'polypeptide(L)'
;MTPRPLRALVVLAASAALLLGALAAPSTASTASASSTTADAPVQYQGKDVVYFDLFYQPEVAPKRIFFTANSGPYLRGMSWNRWGQKKTVGRGYYVSKCASCAPPKRSKAVVRFSKRTYCKKQDLYYYKRATMTRKKLEGKSRTVKISGGTCGSRD
;
A
#
# COMPACT_ATOMS: atom_id res chain seq x y z
N MET A 1 32.78 25.00 -24.67
CA MET A 1 33.51 25.10 -23.39
C MET A 1 33.72 26.58 -23.10
N THR A 2 33.03 27.10 -22.10
CA THR A 2 33.15 28.48 -21.61
C THR A 2 33.22 28.43 -20.09
N PRO A 3 34.28 28.96 -19.44
CA PRO A 3 34.40 28.94 -18.00
C PRO A 3 33.66 30.14 -17.39
N ARG A 4 33.02 29.94 -16.22
CA ARG A 4 32.59 31.05 -15.37
C ARG A 4 33.02 30.83 -13.91
N PRO A 5 33.30 31.93 -13.18
CA PRO A 5 34.29 31.95 -12.12
C PRO A 5 33.73 31.77 -10.69
N LEU A 6 34.61 31.27 -9.83
CA LEU A 6 34.54 31.32 -8.36
C LEU A 6 34.54 32.76 -7.83
N ARG A 7 33.73 33.02 -6.79
CA ARG A 7 33.84 34.05 -5.71
C ARG A 7 32.46 34.09 -5.01
N ALA A 8 32.28 34.24 -3.70
CA ALA A 8 33.18 34.57 -2.60
C ALA A 8 32.57 34.10 -1.26
N LEU A 9 33.46 34.11 -0.27
CA LEU A 9 33.37 33.79 1.15
C LEU A 9 32.59 34.84 1.98
N VAL A 10 32.43 34.50 3.27
CA VAL A 10 32.12 35.36 4.45
C VAL A 10 30.60 35.64 4.61
N VAL A 11 29.95 35.42 5.76
CA VAL A 11 30.15 36.10 7.05
C VAL A 11 29.67 35.26 8.24
N LEU A 12 30.51 35.21 9.29
CA LEU A 12 30.20 34.79 10.65
C LEU A 12 29.07 35.66 11.25
N ALA A 13 28.11 35.03 11.93
CA ALA A 13 27.33 35.70 12.96
C ALA A 13 27.34 34.86 14.24
N ALA A 14 28.25 35.21 15.14
CA ALA A 14 28.21 34.83 16.54
C ALA A 14 27.16 35.71 17.24
N SER A 15 26.27 35.11 18.01
CA SER A 15 25.46 35.82 19.00
C SER A 15 25.15 34.86 20.14
N ALA A 16 25.90 35.03 21.22
CA ALA A 16 25.59 34.48 22.53
C ALA A 16 24.61 35.43 23.23
N ALA A 17 23.55 34.89 23.82
CA ALA A 17 22.83 35.55 24.90
C ALA A 17 22.27 34.49 25.85
N LEU A 18 22.88 34.42 27.04
CA LEU A 18 22.38 33.74 28.23
C LEU A 18 21.15 34.46 28.75
N LEU A 19 20.09 33.73 29.08
CA LEU A 19 19.14 34.12 30.13
C LEU A 19 18.71 32.86 30.91
N LEU A 20 19.13 32.82 32.18
CA LEU A 20 18.58 31.93 33.20
C LEU A 20 17.15 32.39 33.53
N GLY A 21 16.24 31.43 33.60
CA GLY A 21 14.87 31.64 34.11
C GLY A 21 14.30 30.31 34.59
N ALA A 22 14.43 30.06 35.89
CA ALA A 22 13.82 28.92 36.58
C ALA A 22 12.40 29.29 37.03
N LEU A 23 11.40 28.51 36.62
CA LEU A 23 10.15 28.32 37.37
C LEU A 23 9.51 26.99 36.95
N ALA A 24 9.31 26.14 37.94
CA ALA A 24 8.74 24.81 37.81
C ALA A 24 7.24 24.87 37.49
N ALA A 25 6.81 24.06 36.52
CA ALA A 25 5.44 23.63 36.35
C ALA A 25 5.44 22.16 35.89
N PRO A 26 4.71 21.24 36.55
CA PRO A 26 4.52 19.89 36.03
C PRO A 26 3.47 19.94 34.92
N SER A 27 3.86 20.35 33.72
CA SER A 27 3.06 20.11 32.54
C SER A 27 3.26 18.67 32.12
N THR A 28 2.28 17.83 32.43
CA THR A 28 2.12 16.49 31.87
C THR A 28 2.35 16.54 30.37
N ALA A 29 3.47 15.97 29.93
CA ALA A 29 3.78 15.77 28.54
C ALA A 29 2.73 14.81 27.94
N SER A 30 1.67 15.37 27.36
CA SER A 30 0.97 14.68 26.29
C SER A 30 1.89 14.70 25.09
N THR A 31 2.79 13.72 25.04
CA THR A 31 3.51 13.35 23.84
C THR A 31 2.46 12.95 22.82
N ALA A 32 2.02 13.92 22.02
CA ALA A 32 1.26 13.65 20.82
C ALA A 32 2.22 12.89 19.90
N SER A 33 2.20 11.56 20.00
CA SER A 33 2.76 10.68 19.00
C SER A 33 2.10 11.03 17.68
N ALA A 34 2.76 11.92 16.93
CA ALA A 34 2.49 12.13 15.53
C ALA A 34 2.64 10.75 14.88
N SER A 35 1.50 10.09 14.69
CA SER A 35 1.43 8.85 13.94
C SER A 35 1.76 9.23 12.52
N SER A 36 3.04 9.08 12.17
CA SER A 36 3.55 9.13 10.82
C SER A 36 2.71 8.14 10.03
N THR A 37 1.77 8.69 9.27
CA THR A 37 1.03 7.94 8.27
C THR A 37 2.04 7.69 7.19
N THR A 38 2.82 6.62 7.32
CA THR A 38 3.71 6.14 6.28
C THR A 38 2.81 5.85 5.08
N ALA A 39 2.81 6.77 4.12
CA ALA A 39 2.31 6.46 2.80
C ALA A 39 3.09 5.22 2.35
N ASP A 40 2.37 4.12 2.11
CA ASP A 40 2.92 2.86 1.58
C ASP A 40 3.77 3.22 0.36
N ALA A 41 5.10 3.28 0.53
CA ALA A 41 6.00 3.47 -0.58
C ALA A 41 5.86 2.27 -1.53
N PRO A 42 5.89 2.47 -2.85
CA PRO A 42 5.78 1.37 -3.79
C PRO A 42 6.91 0.37 -3.54
N VAL A 43 6.54 -0.88 -3.24
CA VAL A 43 7.50 -1.96 -3.03
C VAL A 43 8.22 -2.21 -4.35
N GLN A 44 9.51 -1.90 -4.40
CA GLN A 44 10.38 -2.24 -5.53
C GLN A 44 10.47 -3.77 -5.62
N TYR A 45 10.10 -4.34 -6.77
CA TYR A 45 10.23 -5.77 -7.05
C TYR A 45 11.59 -6.05 -7.69
N GLN A 46 12.16 -7.22 -7.39
CA GLN A 46 13.41 -7.71 -7.99
C GLN A 46 13.13 -8.91 -8.90
N GLY A 47 14.04 -9.17 -9.84
CA GLY A 47 13.90 -10.22 -10.85
C GLY A 47 13.44 -11.57 -10.25
N LYS A 48 12.41 -12.14 -10.87
CA LYS A 48 11.68 -13.37 -10.47
C LYS A 48 10.75 -13.24 -9.27
N ASP A 49 10.50 -12.04 -8.76
CA ASP A 49 9.45 -11.83 -7.78
C ASP A 49 8.07 -12.25 -8.30
N VAL A 50 7.20 -12.64 -7.36
CA VAL A 50 5.81 -12.96 -7.66
C VAL A 50 4.93 -11.78 -7.28
N VAL A 51 4.29 -11.19 -8.28
CA VAL A 51 3.51 -9.96 -8.14
C VAL A 51 2.02 -10.19 -8.41
N TYR A 52 1.20 -9.30 -7.86
CA TYR A 52 -0.15 -9.04 -8.30
C TYR A 52 -0.15 -7.72 -9.07
N PHE A 53 -0.87 -7.64 -10.19
CA PHE A 53 -1.06 -6.38 -10.89
C PHE A 53 -2.35 -5.72 -10.43
N ASP A 54 -2.24 -4.48 -9.95
CA ASP A 54 -3.39 -3.68 -9.58
C ASP A 54 -4.17 -3.19 -10.81
N LEU A 55 -5.19 -2.34 -10.60
CA LEU A 55 -6.03 -1.80 -11.68
C LEU A 55 -5.30 -0.79 -12.58
N PHE A 56 -4.16 -0.30 -12.13
CA PHE A 56 -3.28 0.60 -12.86
C PHE A 56 -2.12 -0.18 -13.51
N TYR A 57 -2.18 -1.51 -13.50
CA TYR A 57 -1.13 -2.40 -14.01
C TYR A 57 0.21 -2.22 -13.30
N GLN A 58 0.18 -1.72 -12.05
CA GLN A 58 1.35 -1.64 -11.20
C GLN A 58 1.57 -2.99 -10.51
N PRO A 59 2.79 -3.55 -10.60
CA PRO A 59 3.12 -4.79 -9.91
C PRO A 59 3.29 -4.54 -8.41
N GLU A 60 2.62 -5.35 -7.59
CA GLU A 60 2.69 -5.30 -6.13
C GLU A 60 3.07 -6.66 -5.55
N VAL A 61 4.05 -6.68 -4.65
CA VAL A 61 4.44 -7.87 -3.88
C VAL A 61 3.65 -7.92 -2.57
N ALA A 62 2.84 -8.97 -2.40
CA ALA A 62 2.07 -9.26 -1.19
C ALA A 62 1.29 -8.04 -0.64
N PRO A 63 0.42 -7.41 -1.46
CA PRO A 63 -0.10 -6.09 -1.17
C PRO A 63 -0.98 -6.07 0.07
N LYS A 64 -0.85 -5.01 0.87
CA LYS A 64 -1.66 -4.80 2.09
C LYS A 64 -3.06 -4.28 1.79
N ARG A 65 -3.27 -3.78 0.57
CA ARG A 65 -4.51 -3.19 0.08
C ARG A 65 -4.74 -3.63 -1.37
N ILE A 66 -5.98 -3.93 -1.76
CA ILE A 66 -6.32 -4.27 -3.14
C ILE A 66 -7.56 -3.46 -3.53
N PHE A 67 -7.46 -2.66 -4.58
CA PHE A 67 -8.60 -1.92 -5.13
C PHE A 67 -9.31 -2.73 -6.20
N PHE A 68 -10.65 -2.63 -6.25
CA PHE A 68 -11.46 -3.29 -7.28
C PHE A 68 -12.01 -2.34 -8.34
N THR A 69 -11.90 -1.02 -8.11
CA THR A 69 -12.30 0.05 -9.04
C THR A 69 -11.28 1.18 -8.97
N ALA A 70 -11.03 1.88 -10.09
CA ALA A 70 -9.96 2.87 -10.19
C ALA A 70 -10.15 4.15 -9.34
N ASN A 71 -11.39 4.56 -9.00
CA ASN A 71 -11.60 5.92 -8.48
C ASN A 71 -12.07 6.01 -7.02
N SER A 72 -13.05 5.22 -6.55
CA SER A 72 -13.59 5.34 -5.18
C SER A 72 -14.49 4.18 -4.72
N GLY A 73 -14.39 3.01 -5.35
CA GLY A 73 -15.23 1.87 -5.02
C GLY A 73 -14.66 0.99 -3.91
N PRO A 74 -15.17 -0.23 -3.78
CA PRO A 74 -14.76 -1.13 -2.72
C PRO A 74 -13.31 -1.59 -2.86
N TYR A 75 -12.70 -1.86 -1.72
CA TYR A 75 -11.33 -2.33 -1.65
C TYR A 75 -11.15 -3.30 -0.49
N LEU A 76 -10.05 -4.04 -0.52
CA LEU A 76 -9.56 -4.83 0.60
C LEU A 76 -8.50 -4.05 1.37
N ARG A 77 -8.51 -4.16 2.70
CA ARG A 77 -7.50 -3.58 3.58
C ARG A 77 -7.05 -4.60 4.62
N GLY A 78 -5.82 -4.41 5.10
CA GLY A 78 -5.26 -5.20 6.20
C GLY A 78 -4.98 -6.63 5.76
N MET A 79 -4.52 -6.77 4.52
CA MET A 79 -4.26 -8.09 3.95
C MET A 79 -3.05 -8.75 4.63
N SER A 80 -3.27 -9.97 5.10
CA SER A 80 -2.24 -10.88 5.56
C SER A 80 -2.20 -12.10 4.63
N TRP A 81 -1.01 -12.43 4.15
CA TRP A 81 -0.79 -13.45 3.12
C TRP A 81 -0.20 -14.71 3.72
N ASN A 82 -0.74 -15.85 3.31
CA ASN A 82 -0.19 -17.16 3.61
C ASN A 82 0.37 -17.77 2.32
N ARG A 83 1.63 -18.22 2.36
CA ARG A 83 2.36 -18.84 1.23
C ARG A 83 2.39 -17.93 -0.02
N TRP A 84 2.70 -16.65 0.16
CA TRP A 84 2.93 -15.76 -0.98
C TRP A 84 4.01 -16.34 -1.91
N GLY A 85 3.88 -16.10 -3.20
CA GLY A 85 4.80 -16.61 -4.21
C GLY A 85 4.58 -18.06 -4.64
N GLN A 86 3.83 -18.88 -3.88
CA GLN A 86 3.55 -20.26 -4.29
C GLN A 86 2.51 -20.34 -5.42
N LYS A 87 2.31 -21.56 -5.99
CA LYS A 87 1.31 -21.83 -7.05
C LYS A 87 -0.10 -21.35 -6.69
N LYS A 88 -0.42 -21.35 -5.39
CA LYS A 88 -1.64 -20.80 -4.79
C LYS A 88 -1.25 -20.05 -3.52
N THR A 89 -1.80 -18.86 -3.31
CA THR A 89 -1.64 -18.09 -2.06
C THR A 89 -3.00 -17.61 -1.56
N VAL A 90 -3.12 -17.44 -0.25
CA VAL A 90 -4.35 -17.03 0.41
C VAL A 90 -4.10 -15.74 1.18
N GLY A 91 -4.83 -14.69 0.83
CA GLY A 91 -4.89 -13.44 1.57
C GLY A 91 -6.13 -13.37 2.46
N ARG A 92 -5.99 -12.89 3.68
CA ARG A 92 -7.11 -12.62 4.60
C ARG A 92 -7.10 -11.15 4.97
N GLY A 93 -8.26 -10.51 4.95
CA GLY A 93 -8.38 -9.11 5.31
C GLY A 93 -9.83 -8.67 5.43
N TYR A 94 -10.06 -7.38 5.22
CA TYR A 94 -11.38 -6.78 5.35
C TYR A 94 -11.80 -6.12 4.04
N TYR A 95 -13.00 -6.47 3.58
CA TYR A 95 -13.69 -5.75 2.53
C TYR A 95 -14.30 -4.48 3.09
N VAL A 96 -13.98 -3.34 2.48
CA VAL A 96 -14.47 -2.02 2.85
C VAL A 96 -15.21 -1.45 1.65
N SER A 97 -16.47 -1.06 1.87
CA SER A 97 -17.27 -0.35 0.88
C SER A 97 -17.62 1.03 1.42
N LYS A 98 -17.04 2.08 0.82
CA LYS A 98 -17.44 3.47 1.05
C LYS A 98 -18.63 3.81 0.15
N CYS A 99 -19.76 3.14 0.37
CA CYS A 99 -20.99 3.53 -0.30
C CYS A 99 -21.47 4.84 0.34
N ALA A 100 -21.53 5.92 -0.42
CA ALA A 100 -21.90 7.25 0.07
C ALA A 100 -23.32 7.30 0.67
N SER A 101 -24.23 6.46 0.17
CA SER A 101 -25.60 6.32 0.66
C SER A 101 -25.79 5.23 1.72
N CYS A 102 -24.72 4.53 2.13
CA CYS A 102 -24.80 3.42 3.08
C CYS A 102 -24.12 3.79 4.40
N ALA A 103 -24.90 4.25 5.38
CA ALA A 103 -24.41 4.40 6.75
C ALA A 103 -24.66 3.09 7.55
N PRO A 104 -23.68 2.59 8.33
CA PRO A 104 -22.24 2.87 8.32
C PRO A 104 -21.46 2.07 7.24
N PRO A 105 -20.19 2.43 6.92
CA PRO A 105 -19.39 1.71 5.95
C PRO A 105 -19.29 0.22 6.30
N LYS A 106 -19.87 -0.61 5.44
CA LYS A 106 -19.98 -2.06 5.67
C LYS A 106 -18.61 -2.71 5.54
N ARG A 107 -17.99 -2.98 6.71
CA ARG A 107 -16.77 -3.77 6.82
C ARG A 107 -17.13 -5.24 7.00
N SER A 108 -16.53 -6.13 6.22
CA SER A 108 -16.70 -7.57 6.42
C SER A 108 -15.42 -8.35 6.17
N LYS A 109 -15.28 -9.49 6.84
CA LYS A 109 -14.14 -10.39 6.62
C LYS A 109 -14.17 -10.90 5.19
N ALA A 110 -13.02 -10.85 4.54
CA ALA A 110 -12.81 -11.32 3.18
C ALA A 110 -11.56 -12.21 3.08
N VAL A 111 -11.62 -13.17 2.17
CA VAL A 111 -10.53 -14.07 1.82
C VAL A 111 -10.29 -13.97 0.33
N VAL A 112 -9.05 -13.71 -0.08
CA VAL A 112 -8.62 -13.74 -1.47
C VAL A 112 -7.77 -14.98 -1.69
N ARG A 113 -7.97 -15.63 -2.83
CA ARG A 113 -7.15 -16.74 -3.29
C ARG A 113 -6.56 -16.37 -4.63
N PHE A 114 -5.25 -16.17 -4.69
CA PHE A 114 -4.54 -16.06 -5.95
C PHE A 114 -4.08 -17.45 -6.41
N SER A 115 -4.13 -17.67 -7.72
CA SER A 115 -3.76 -18.93 -8.36
C SER A 115 -3.30 -18.70 -9.79
N LYS A 116 -2.86 -19.78 -10.45
CA LYS A 116 -2.31 -19.75 -11.83
C LYS A 116 -1.13 -18.79 -11.93
N ARG A 117 -0.08 -19.07 -11.15
CA ARG A 117 1.22 -18.37 -11.27
C ARG A 117 1.77 -18.57 -12.68
N THR A 118 2.10 -17.50 -13.37
CA THR A 118 2.64 -17.50 -14.73
C THR A 118 3.89 -16.64 -14.78
N TYR A 119 4.88 -17.08 -15.52
CA TYR A 119 6.11 -16.33 -15.72
C TYR A 119 5.95 -15.34 -16.87
N CYS A 120 6.48 -14.14 -16.69
CA CYS A 120 6.60 -13.15 -17.72
C CYS A 120 8.06 -12.93 -18.09
N LYS A 121 8.40 -13.27 -19.33
CA LYS A 121 9.75 -13.09 -19.87
C LYS A 121 10.11 -11.61 -20.04
N LYS A 122 9.17 -10.76 -20.50
CA LYS A 122 9.42 -9.34 -20.80
C LYS A 122 9.88 -8.52 -19.59
N GLN A 123 9.35 -8.84 -18.41
CA GLN A 123 9.63 -8.12 -17.15
C GLN A 123 10.41 -8.99 -16.14
N ASP A 124 10.89 -10.16 -16.58
CA ASP A 124 11.54 -11.20 -15.75
C ASP A 124 10.90 -11.38 -14.37
N LEU A 125 9.57 -11.59 -14.32
CA LEU A 125 8.83 -11.74 -13.06
C LEU A 125 7.73 -12.80 -13.17
N TYR A 126 7.22 -13.27 -12.05
CA TYR A 126 6.01 -14.10 -12.00
C TYR A 126 4.80 -13.26 -11.59
N TYR A 127 3.62 -13.63 -12.06
CA TYR A 127 2.38 -13.00 -11.64
C TYR A 127 1.23 -14.00 -11.51
N TYR A 128 0.19 -13.62 -10.77
CA TYR A 128 -1.01 -14.43 -10.63
C TYR A 128 -2.06 -14.07 -11.68
N LYS A 129 -2.42 -15.03 -12.56
CA LYS A 129 -3.46 -14.84 -13.59
C LYS A 129 -4.90 -14.86 -13.06
N ARG A 130 -5.12 -15.38 -11.85
CA ARG A 130 -6.47 -15.56 -11.31
C ARG A 130 -6.52 -15.20 -9.84
N ALA A 131 -7.47 -14.34 -9.47
CA ALA A 131 -7.91 -14.20 -8.10
C ALA A 131 -9.38 -14.57 -7.92
N THR A 132 -9.69 -15.11 -6.75
CA THR A 132 -11.05 -15.27 -6.29
C THR A 132 -11.16 -14.66 -4.90
N MET A 133 -12.07 -13.70 -4.72
CA MET A 133 -12.40 -13.13 -3.43
C MET A 133 -13.71 -13.75 -2.93
N THR A 134 -13.73 -14.21 -1.68
CA THR A 134 -14.94 -14.60 -0.98
C THR A 134 -15.12 -13.69 0.23
N ARG A 135 -16.33 -13.13 0.39
CA ARG A 135 -16.71 -12.32 1.55
C ARG A 135 -17.92 -12.92 2.25
N LYS A 136 -17.92 -12.87 3.58
CA LYS A 136 -19.14 -13.15 4.36
C LYS A 136 -20.06 -11.94 4.27
N LYS A 137 -21.32 -12.13 3.91
CA LYS A 137 -22.36 -11.09 4.01
C LYS A 137 -22.88 -11.11 5.45
N LEU A 138 -23.32 -9.94 5.95
CA LEU A 138 -23.91 -9.85 7.29
C LEU A 138 -25.19 -10.70 7.42
N GLU A 139 -25.89 -10.96 6.31
CA GLU A 139 -27.11 -11.80 6.26
C GLU A 139 -26.82 -13.27 5.86
N GLY A 140 -25.69 -13.83 6.28
CA GLY A 140 -25.39 -15.27 6.18
C GLY A 140 -24.92 -15.81 4.82
N LYS A 141 -25.36 -15.26 3.68
CA LYS A 141 -24.94 -15.78 2.35
C LYS A 141 -23.57 -15.23 1.91
N SER A 142 -22.57 -16.09 1.73
CA SER A 142 -21.25 -15.68 1.21
C SER A 142 -21.34 -15.25 -0.26
N ARG A 143 -20.60 -14.21 -0.64
CA ARG A 143 -20.45 -13.80 -2.05
C ARG A 143 -19.03 -14.07 -2.51
N THR A 144 -18.91 -14.69 -3.68
CA THR A 144 -17.63 -14.98 -4.33
C THR A 144 -17.55 -14.19 -5.63
N VAL A 145 -16.44 -13.49 -5.83
CA VAL A 145 -16.16 -12.68 -7.02
C VAL A 145 -14.84 -13.15 -7.62
N LYS A 146 -14.83 -13.38 -8.93
CA LYS A 146 -13.60 -13.65 -9.68
C LYS A 146 -12.99 -12.30 -10.08
N ILE A 147 -11.70 -12.16 -9.83
CA ILE A 147 -10.91 -11.00 -10.24
C ILE A 147 -9.96 -11.54 -11.31
N SER A 148 -10.08 -11.00 -12.51
CA SER A 148 -9.09 -11.24 -13.56
C SER A 148 -7.73 -10.76 -13.05
N GLY A 149 -6.71 -11.64 -13.10
CA GLY A 149 -5.35 -11.20 -12.86
C GLY A 149 -4.90 -10.31 -14.01
N GLY A 150 -4.07 -9.31 -13.73
CA GLY A 150 -3.49 -8.48 -14.77
C GLY A 150 -2.65 -9.29 -15.75
N THR A 151 -2.47 -8.76 -16.95
CA THR A 151 -1.62 -9.31 -18.01
C THR A 151 -0.23 -8.73 -17.90
N CYS A 152 0.79 -9.55 -18.13
CA CYS A 152 2.15 -9.01 -18.23
C CYS A 152 2.35 -8.25 -19.55
N GLY A 153 3.00 -7.09 -19.49
CA GLY A 153 3.40 -6.34 -20.68
C GLY A 153 2.53 -5.13 -21.03
N SER A 154 1.99 -4.44 -20.02
CA SER A 154 1.32 -3.13 -20.10
C SER A 154 -0.11 -3.11 -20.64
N ARG A 155 -0.86 -2.11 -20.14
CA ARG A 155 -1.83 -1.32 -20.91
C ARG A 155 -1.11 -0.84 -22.17
N ASP A 156 -1.66 -1.14 -23.33
CA ASP A 156 -1.22 -0.53 -24.59
C ASP A 156 -1.15 1.01 -24.46
#